data_AF-A0A8J7HLL2-F1
#
_entry.id   AF-A0A8J7HLL2-F1
#
_cell.length_a   1.000
_cell.length_b   1.000
_cell.length_c   1.000
_cell.angle_alpha   90.00
_cell.angle_beta   90.00
_cell.angle_gamma   90.00
#
_symmetry.space_group_name_H-M   'P 1'
#
loop_
_entity.id
_entity.type
_entity.pdbx_description
1 polymer ?
#
loop_
_entity_poly.entity_id
_entity_poly.type
_entity_poly.pdbx_seq_one_letter_code
_entity_poly.pdbx_strand_id
1 'polypeptide(L)' 'IKAVEIASDHIHLLVEYDPHHSISQIVKAFKGRSSRYLQQEFPELMKLPSLWTHSYMFDTTEKISTQKVLEYINDPHHG' A
#
# COMPACT_ATOMS: atom_id res chain seq x y z
N ILE A 1 10.05 -3.87 -0.38
CA ILE A 1 9.10 -3.23 -1.32
C ILE A 1 9.80 -3.13 -2.66
N LYS A 2 9.15 -3.57 -3.75
CA LYS A 2 9.71 -3.55 -5.11
C LYS A 2 9.22 -2.35 -5.93
N ALA A 3 7.97 -1.92 -5.72
CA ALA A 3 7.41 -0.70 -6.29
C ALA A 3 6.27 -0.15 -5.44
N VAL A 4 6.00 1.14 -5.64
CA VAL A 4 4.97 1.92 -4.94
C VAL A 4 4.35 2.87 -5.95
N GLU A 5 3.02 2.91 -5.97
CA GLU A 5 2.22 3.96 -6.59
C GLU A 5 1.42 4.67 -5.51
N ILE A 6 1.37 6.00 -5.55
CA ILE A 6 0.55 6.80 -4.64
C ILE A 6 -0.46 7.57 -5.48
N ALA A 7 -1.72 7.21 -5.35
CA ALA A 7 -2.85 7.96 -5.89
C ALA A 7 -3.39 8.92 -4.82
N SER A 8 -4.34 9.78 -5.22
CA SER A 8 -4.92 10.77 -4.30
C SER A 8 -5.74 10.16 -3.17
N ASP A 9 -6.30 8.96 -3.37
CA ASP A 9 -7.21 8.27 -2.43
C ASP A 9 -6.79 6.82 -2.09
N HIS A 10 -5.75 6.27 -2.73
CA HIS A 10 -5.24 4.92 -2.48
C HIS A 10 -3.74 4.77 -2.80
N ILE A 11 -3.16 3.62 -2.43
CA ILE A 11 -1.75 3.28 -2.69
C ILE A 11 -1.69 1.84 -3.21
N HIS A 12 -0.87 1.61 -4.24
CA HIS A 12 -0.51 0.27 -4.71
C HIS A 12 0.91 -0.08 -4.27
N LEU A 13 1.09 -1.27 -3.71
CA LEU A 13 2.39 -1.75 -3.25
C LEU A 13 2.71 -3.11 -3.87
N LEU A 14 3.83 -3.19 -4.57
CA LEU A 14 4.42 -4.47 -4.96
C LEU A 14 5.44 -4.89 -3.90
N VAL A 15 5.19 -6.02 -3.23
CA VAL A 15 5.98 -6.45 -2.07
C VAL A 15 6.41 -7.91 -2.23
N GLU A 16 7.69 -8.15 -2.07
CA GLU A 16 8.24 -9.48 -1.78
C GLU A 16 8.33 -9.63 -0.26
N TYR A 17 7.84 -10.74 0.28
CA TYR A 17 7.72 -10.95 1.72
C TYR A 17 8.00 -12.40 2.12
N ASP A 18 8.33 -12.61 3.40
CA ASP A 18 8.55 -13.93 3.98
C ASP A 18 7.21 -14.68 4.15
N PRO A 19 7.04 -15.88 3.56
CA PRO A 19 5.79 -16.63 3.59
C PRO A 19 5.33 -17.05 4.99
N HIS A 20 6.17 -16.98 6.02
CA HIS A 20 5.77 -17.20 7.41
C HIS A 20 4.84 -16.10 7.95
N HIS A 21 4.79 -14.94 7.29
CA HIS A 21 3.87 -13.86 7.63
C HIS A 21 2.64 -13.91 6.74
N SER A 22 1.46 -13.79 7.34
CA SER A 22 0.23 -13.66 6.57
C SER A 22 0.16 -12.28 5.89
N ILE A 23 -0.48 -12.22 4.72
CA ILE A 23 -0.73 -10.95 4.03
C ILE A 23 -1.46 -9.96 4.94
N SER A 24 -2.42 -10.44 5.75
CA SER A 24 -3.14 -9.62 6.72
C SER A 24 -2.24 -9.00 7.78
N GLN A 25 -1.20 -9.70 8.26
CA GLN A 25 -0.23 -9.16 9.19
C GLN A 25 0.62 -8.06 8.55
N ILE A 26 1.03 -8.27 7.30
CA ILE A 26 1.83 -7.32 6.53
C ILE A 26 1.02 -6.04 6.28
N VAL A 27 -0.21 -6.16 5.79
CA VAL A 27 -1.10 -5.01 5.54
C VAL A 27 -1.41 -4.26 6.84
N LYS A 28 -1.67 -4.97 7.94
CA LYS A 28 -1.88 -4.36 9.26
C LYS A 28 -0.66 -3.53 9.69
N ALA A 29 0.54 -4.07 9.49
CA ALA A 29 1.78 -3.37 9.83
C ALA A 29 1.97 -2.11 8.97
N PHE A 30 1.75 -2.19 7.65
CA PHE A 30 1.85 -1.03 6.76
C PHE A 30 0.83 0.05 7.09
N LYS A 31 -0.46 -0.29 7.17
CA LYS A 31 -1.51 0.69 7.50
C LYS A 31 -1.32 1.31 8.88
N GLY A 32 -0.98 0.50 9.89
CA GLY A 32 -0.78 0.98 11.25
C GLY A 32 0.42 1.92 11.38
N ARG A 33 1.57 1.55 10.82
CA ARG A 33 2.79 2.38 10.88
C ARG A 33 2.64 3.67 10.09
N SER A 34 2.13 3.58 8.85
CA SER A 34 1.89 4.75 8.01
C SER A 34 0.90 5.71 8.65
N SER A 35 -0.23 5.22 9.18
CA SER A 35 -1.19 6.06 9.92
C SER A 35 -0.52 6.80 11.07
N ARG A 36 0.30 6.10 11.88
CA ARG A 36 1.00 6.71 13.00
C ARG A 36 1.98 7.79 12.54
N TYR A 37 2.84 7.48 11.57
CA TYR A 37 3.86 8.43 11.12
C TYR A 37 3.24 9.66 10.45
N LEU A 38 2.25 9.46 9.58
CA LEU A 38 1.56 10.57 8.92
C LEU A 38 0.80 11.45 9.91
N GLN A 39 0.15 10.88 10.93
CA GLN A 39 -0.50 11.67 11.97
C GLN A 39 0.49 12.43 12.87
N GLN A 40 1.71 11.92 13.04
CA GLN A 40 2.77 12.63 13.76
C GLN A 40 3.33 13.80 12.95
N GLU A 41 3.44 13.64 11.62
CA GLU A 41 3.97 14.65 10.71
C GLU A 41 2.92 15.70 10.31
N PHE A 42 1.66 15.28 10.17
CA PHE A 42 0.51 16.08 9.74
C PHE A 42 -0.62 16.00 10.78
N PRO A 43 -0.55 16.79 11.87
CA PRO A 43 -1.52 16.73 12.97
C PRO A 43 -2.98 16.96 12.54
N GLU A 44 -3.22 17.63 11.42
CA GLU A 44 -4.55 17.80 10.83
C GLU A 44 -5.25 16.47 10.49
N LEU A 45 -4.48 15.42 10.20
CA LEU A 45 -4.99 14.07 9.93
C LEU A 45 -5.57 13.39 11.17
N MET A 46 -5.29 13.88 12.38
CA MET A 46 -5.88 13.38 13.63
C MET A 46 -7.39 13.66 13.73
N LYS A 47 -7.93 14.53 12.88
CA LYS A 47 -9.38 14.78 12.79
C LYS A 47 -10.13 13.64 12.11
N LEU A 48 -9.43 12.80 11.34
CA LEU A 48 -10.01 11.63 10.71
C LEU A 48 -10.15 10.51 11.77
N PRO A 49 -11.30 9.81 11.82
CA PRO A 49 -11.47 8.68 12.74
C PRO A 49 -10.50 7.53 12.43
N SER A 50 -10.09 7.39 11.16
CA SER A 50 -9.02 6.50 10.72
C SER A 50 -8.46 7.02 9.40
N LEU A 51 -7.14 6.89 9.19
CA LEU A 51 -6.51 7.22 7.90
C LEU A 51 -6.80 6.14 6.85
N TRP A 52 -6.85 4.87 7.26
CA TRP A 52 -7.10 3.74 6.38
C TRP A 52 -8.43 3.07 6.72
N THR A 53 -9.15 2.62 5.71
CA THR A 53 -10.28 1.69 5.92
C THR A 53 -9.76 0.33 6.36
N HIS A 54 -10.66 -0.50 6.94
CA HIS A 54 -10.33 -1.89 7.28
C HIS A 54 -10.03 -2.75 6.04
N SER A 55 -10.64 -2.44 4.90
CA SER A 55 -10.56 -3.21 3.66
C SER A 55 -9.22 -3.06 2.95
N TYR A 56 -8.74 -4.13 2.32
CA TYR A 56 -7.56 -4.12 1.46
C TYR A 56 -7.75 -5.13 0.33
N MET A 57 -7.05 -4.90 -0.79
CA MET A 57 -6.95 -5.84 -1.90
C MET A 57 -5.54 -6.41 -1.94
N PHE A 58 -5.42 -7.69 -2.32
CA PHE A 58 -4.13 -8.29 -2.66
C PHE A 58 -4.34 -9.23 -3.84
N ASP A 59 -3.29 -9.36 -4.65
CA ASP A 59 -3.21 -10.40 -5.67
C ASP A 59 -1.75 -10.86 -5.79
N THR A 60 -1.55 -12.08 -6.26
CA THR A 60 -0.21 -12.63 -6.52
C THR A 60 0.18 -12.34 -7.96
N THR A 61 1.37 -11.78 -8.17
CA THR A 61 1.91 -11.61 -9.52
C THR A 61 2.82 -12.79 -9.85
N GLU A 62 2.60 -13.44 -10.99
CA GLU A 62 3.61 -14.28 -11.61
C GLU A 62 4.72 -13.39 -12.17
N LYS A 63 5.96 -13.90 -12.26
CA LYS A 63 7.15 -13.10 -12.66
C LYS A 63 6.97 -12.28 -13.95
N ILE A 64 6.15 -12.76 -14.89
CA ILE A 64 5.84 -12.06 -16.15
C ILE A 64 4.83 -10.93 -15.94
N SER A 65 3.87 -11.09 -15.02
CA SER A 65 2.91 -10.04 -14.68
C SER A 65 3.51 -8.97 -13.77
N THR A 66 4.56 -9.27 -13.00
CA THR A 66 5.28 -8.26 -12.20
C THR A 66 5.76 -7.09 -13.06
N GLN A 67 6.27 -7.34 -14.27
CA GLN A 67 6.70 -6.27 -15.17
C GLN A 67 5.52 -5.44 -15.69
N LYS A 68 4.38 -6.07 -15.99
CA LYS A 68 3.16 -5.36 -16.39
C LYS A 68 2.51 -4.58 -15.23
N VAL A 69 2.60 -5.09 -14.00
CA VAL A 69 2.13 -4.39 -12.80
C VAL A 69 3.05 -3.21 -12.49
N LEU A 70 4.37 -3.34 -12.72
CA LEU A 70 5.29 -2.21 -12.68
C LEU A 70 4.95 -1.17 -13.74
N GLU A 71 4.67 -1.58 -14.97
CA GLU A 71 4.25 -0.67 -16.04
C GLU A 71 2.93 0.05 -15.69
N TYR A 72 1.95 -0.68 -15.16
CA TYR A 72 0.68 -0.13 -14.66
C TYR A 72 0.90 0.89 -13.53
N ILE A 73 1.71 0.52 -12.52
CA ILE A 73 2.04 1.38 -11.37
C ILE A 73 2.76 2.66 -11.78
N ASN A 74 3.53 2.60 -12.87
CA ASN A 74 4.29 3.74 -13.36
C ASN A 74 3.56 4.50 -14.48
N ASP A 75 2.33 4.10 -14.84
CA ASP A 75 1.55 4.75 -15.88
C ASP A 75 0.93 6.05 -15.35
N PRO A 76 1.31 7.24 -15.89
CA PRO A 76 0.81 8.53 -15.44
C PRO A 76 -0.69 8.75 -15.73
N HIS A 77 -1.37 7.85 -16.43
CA HIS A 77 -2.80 7.92 -16.71
C HIS A 77 -3.70 7.24 -15.66
N HIS A 78 -3.13 6.65 -14.60
CA HIS A 78 -3.87 5.96 -13.54
C HIS A 78 -4.23 6.81 -12.30
N GLY A 79 -4.07 8.14 -12.40
CA GLY A 79 -4.45 9.13 -11.39
C GLY A 79 -5.85 9.72 -11.56
#